data_AF-N8QAE6-F1
#
_entry.id   AF-N8QAE6-F1
#
_cell.length_a   1.000
_cell.length_b   1.000
_cell.length_c   1.000
_cell.angle_alpha   90.00
_cell.angle_beta   90.00
_cell.angle_gamma   90.00
#
_symmetry.space_group_name_H-M   'P 1'
#
loop_
_entity.id
_entity.type
_entity.pdbx_description
1 polymer ?
#
loop_
_entity_poly.entity_id
_entity_poly.type
_entity_poly.pdbx_seq_one_letter_code
_entity_poly.pdbx_strand_id
1 'polypeptide(L)'
;MKSLWLDIGNTRLKYWVTENDQVLEHAAELHLQSPADLLLGLIQHFRHQQFSRVGISSVLDAENNQRIQMILAVLDIPIIFAKVHAEYAGLQCGYDVPSQLGIDRWLQVLAVAKPNESFCVIGCGTALTIDLVEGLQHLGGYILPNLYLQRDSLIQNTKGIKIPDSAFDNLKPGHNTVDAVHHGILLGLISTIDQIMHHSPKHLILTGGDANLFAKFLGHYQPQIEPDLLLKGLKHYVQLSSTLSRL
;
A
#
# COMPACT_ATOMS: atom_id res chain seq x y z
N MET A 1 20.32 6.61 16.15
CA MET A 1 20.76 6.59 14.74
C MET A 1 19.52 6.57 13.87
N LYS A 2 19.41 7.52 12.93
CA LYS A 2 18.23 7.65 12.09
C LYS A 2 18.21 6.58 10.99
N SER A 3 17.02 6.25 10.51
CA SER A 3 16.76 5.42 9.32
C SER A 3 15.75 6.10 8.43
N LEU A 4 15.91 5.93 7.12
CA LEU A 4 14.98 6.44 6.11
C LEU A 4 14.22 5.27 5.48
N TRP A 5 12.90 5.39 5.40
CA TRP A 5 12.02 4.40 4.79
C TRP A 5 11.28 5.07 3.65
N LEU A 6 11.41 4.54 2.42
CA LEU A 6 10.82 5.11 1.22
C LEU A 6 9.83 4.10 0.63
N ASP A 7 8.61 4.54 0.37
CA ASP A 7 7.62 3.84 -0.45
C ASP A 7 7.38 4.64 -1.72
N ILE A 8 7.80 4.08 -2.84
CA ILE A 8 7.84 4.76 -4.13
C ILE A 8 6.84 4.07 -5.06
N GLY A 9 5.62 4.60 -5.07
CA GLY A 9 4.53 4.14 -5.92
C GLY A 9 4.45 4.90 -7.25
N ASN A 10 3.55 4.45 -8.12
CA ASN A 10 3.31 5.10 -9.43
C ASN A 10 2.77 6.54 -9.32
N THR A 11 2.10 6.88 -8.22
CA THR A 11 1.42 8.18 -8.06
C THR A 11 2.04 9.05 -6.96
N ARG A 12 2.66 8.42 -5.95
CA ARG A 12 3.13 9.07 -4.74
C ARG A 12 4.45 8.49 -4.27
N LEU A 13 5.24 9.33 -3.61
CA LEU A 13 6.37 8.92 -2.79
C LEU A 13 6.00 9.20 -1.34
N LYS A 14 5.98 8.17 -0.50
CA LYS A 14 5.83 8.32 0.95
C LYS A 14 7.15 8.03 1.63
N TYR A 15 7.43 8.72 2.72
CA TYR A 15 8.60 8.40 3.52
C TYR A 15 8.40 8.59 5.00
N TRP A 16 9.22 7.86 5.75
CA TRP A 16 9.44 8.05 7.17
C TRP A 16 10.92 8.28 7.46
N VAL A 17 11.23 9.25 8.31
CA VAL A 17 12.48 9.31 9.06
C VAL A 17 12.21 8.82 10.47
N THR A 18 12.92 7.78 10.90
CA THR A 18 12.75 7.23 12.25
C THR A 18 14.05 7.23 13.05
N GLU A 19 13.93 7.37 14.37
CA GLU A 19 15.00 7.11 15.32
C GLU A 19 14.46 6.32 16.51
N ASN A 20 15.16 5.26 16.93
CA ASN A 20 14.76 4.40 18.06
C ASN A 20 13.28 3.96 17.96
N ASP A 21 12.87 3.51 16.78
CA ASP A 21 11.51 3.11 16.41
C ASP A 21 10.42 4.21 16.43
N GLN A 22 10.77 5.45 16.77
CA GLN A 22 9.88 6.60 16.70
C GLN A 22 9.97 7.28 15.34
N VAL A 23 8.82 7.66 14.78
CA VAL A 23 8.74 8.46 13.55
C VAL A 23 8.99 9.92 13.91
N LEU A 24 10.11 10.48 13.43
CA LEU A 24 10.47 11.89 13.61
C LEU A 24 9.87 12.77 12.52
N GLU A 25 9.75 12.22 11.31
CA GLU A 25 9.27 12.92 10.13
C GLU A 25 8.53 11.95 9.23
N HIS A 26 7.43 12.41 8.63
CA HIS A 26 6.70 11.67 7.61
C HIS A 26 6.12 12.62 6.57
N ALA A 27 6.12 12.21 5.31
CA ALA A 27 5.40 12.92 4.26
C ALA A 27 4.89 11.97 3.19
N ALA A 28 3.91 12.45 2.42
CA ALA A 28 3.36 11.78 1.26
C ALA A 28 3.24 12.79 0.13
N GLU A 29 4.17 12.73 -0.83
CA GLU A 29 4.32 13.69 -1.90
C GLU A 29 3.78 13.12 -3.22
N LEU A 30 2.99 13.92 -3.95
CA LEU A 30 2.53 13.56 -5.29
C LEU A 30 3.66 13.78 -6.30
N HIS A 31 3.85 12.84 -7.21
CA HIS A 31 4.71 13.02 -8.38
C HIS A 31 3.91 12.68 -9.64
N LEU A 32 3.84 13.64 -10.57
CA LEU A 32 3.01 13.51 -11.78
C LEU A 32 3.79 12.97 -12.98
N GLN A 33 5.13 13.00 -12.93
CA GLN A 33 5.97 12.66 -14.09
C GLN A 33 7.26 11.89 -13.76
N SER A 34 7.85 12.07 -12.56
CA SER A 34 9.12 11.43 -12.22
C SER A 34 9.32 11.33 -10.71
N PRO A 35 9.18 10.12 -10.11
CA PRO A 35 9.53 9.91 -8.71
C PRO A 35 11.02 10.16 -8.42
N ALA A 36 11.89 9.94 -9.41
CA ALA A 36 13.33 10.22 -9.28
C ALA A 36 13.61 11.72 -9.12
N ASP A 37 12.92 12.60 -9.86
CA ASP A 37 13.16 14.04 -9.76
C ASP A 37 12.63 14.62 -8.44
N LEU A 38 11.50 14.09 -7.96
CA LEU A 38 11.01 14.39 -6.61
C LEU A 38 12.04 13.97 -5.54
N LEU A 39 12.58 12.76 -5.65
CA LEU A 39 13.60 12.27 -4.73
C LEU A 39 14.88 13.12 -4.79
N LEU A 40 15.27 13.58 -5.98
CA LEU A 40 16.40 14.49 -6.16
C LEU A 40 16.18 15.83 -5.45
N GLY A 41 14.95 16.35 -5.41
CA GLY A 41 14.60 17.52 -4.61
C GLY A 41 14.73 17.28 -3.11
N LEU A 42 14.34 16.09 -2.64
CA LEU A 42 14.39 15.69 -1.23
C LEU A 42 15.79 15.30 -0.75
N ILE A 43 16.72 14.95 -1.65
CA ILE A 43 18.02 14.41 -1.27
C ILE A 43 18.86 15.40 -0.45
N GLN A 44 18.71 16.71 -0.72
CA GLN A 44 19.44 17.75 0.01
C GLN A 44 19.01 17.76 1.48
N HIS A 45 17.71 17.66 1.74
CA HIS A 45 17.16 17.53 3.09
C HIS A 45 17.68 16.27 3.78
N PHE A 46 17.65 15.14 3.08
CA PHE A 46 18.10 13.85 3.62
C PHE A 46 19.59 13.80 3.96
N ARG A 47 20.43 14.48 3.18
CA ARG A 47 21.90 14.48 3.37
C ARG A 47 22.33 15.00 4.74
N HIS A 48 21.57 15.91 5.34
CA HIS A 48 21.92 16.53 6.63
C HIS A 48 21.41 15.75 7.85
N GLN A 49 20.70 14.63 7.65
CA GLN A 49 20.04 13.90 8.73
C GLN A 49 20.85 12.75 9.34
N GLN A 50 22.04 12.44 8.83
CA GLN A 50 22.92 11.36 9.33
C GLN A 50 22.21 10.01 9.53
N PHE A 51 21.66 9.47 8.43
CA PHE A 51 21.04 8.15 8.44
C PHE A 51 22.09 7.03 8.58
N SER A 52 21.65 5.88 9.09
CA SER A 52 22.46 4.66 9.19
C SER A 52 22.07 3.59 8.17
N ARG A 53 20.88 3.73 7.56
CA ARG A 53 20.34 2.84 6.53
C ARG A 53 19.17 3.48 5.80
N VAL A 54 18.89 3.01 4.60
CA VAL A 54 17.68 3.30 3.82
C VAL A 54 16.98 2.00 3.46
N GLY A 55 15.68 1.89 3.75
CA GLY A 55 14.81 0.84 3.23
C GLY A 55 13.91 1.39 2.13
N ILE A 56 13.71 0.62 1.06
CA ILE A 56 12.92 1.05 -0.11
C ILE A 56 11.91 -0.04 -0.50
N SER A 57 10.64 0.37 -0.57
CA SER A 57 9.57 -0.29 -1.32
C SER A 57 9.42 0.44 -2.65
N SER A 58 9.38 -0.29 -3.76
CA SER A 58 9.16 0.29 -5.08
C SER A 58 8.43 -0.68 -6.00
N VAL A 59 7.36 -0.18 -6.62
CA VAL A 59 6.60 -0.89 -7.67
C VAL A 59 6.95 -0.37 -9.08
N LEU A 60 7.99 0.45 -9.18
CA LEU A 60 8.46 1.04 -10.44
C LEU A 60 9.31 0.06 -11.25
N ASP A 61 9.55 0.40 -12.52
CA ASP A 61 10.44 -0.35 -13.39
C ASP A 61 11.93 -0.28 -12.96
N ALA A 62 12.75 -1.12 -13.62
CA ALA A 62 14.17 -1.23 -13.32
C ALA A 62 14.96 0.07 -13.58
N GLU A 63 14.59 0.83 -14.61
CA GLU A 63 15.27 2.08 -14.97
C GLU A 63 15.08 3.14 -13.89
N ASN A 64 13.83 3.34 -13.44
CA ASN A 64 13.51 4.26 -12.36
C ASN A 64 14.19 3.84 -11.05
N ASN A 65 14.19 2.54 -10.73
CA ASN A 65 14.87 2.04 -9.53
C ASN A 65 16.39 2.26 -9.57
N GLN A 66 17.01 2.12 -10.74
CA GLN A 66 18.43 2.42 -10.92
C GLN A 66 18.72 3.91 -10.70
N ARG A 67 17.87 4.80 -11.23
CA ARG A 67 18.00 6.26 -11.01
C ARG A 67 17.85 6.62 -9.53
N ILE A 68 16.86 6.04 -8.84
CA ILE A 68 16.66 6.22 -7.39
C ILE A 68 17.89 5.78 -6.61
N GLN A 69 18.47 4.63 -6.95
CA GLN A 69 19.68 4.13 -6.31
C GLN A 69 20.87 5.08 -6.51
N MET A 70 21.05 5.63 -7.71
CA MET A 70 22.11 6.62 -7.99
C MET A 70 21.94 7.90 -7.17
N ILE A 71 20.71 8.40 -7.03
CA ILE A 71 20.42 9.60 -6.23
C ILE A 71 20.77 9.36 -4.75
N LEU A 72 20.37 8.21 -4.22
CA LEU A 72 20.59 7.87 -2.80
C LEU A 72 22.04 7.49 -2.48
N ALA A 73 22.85 7.13 -3.48
CA ALA A 73 24.26 6.79 -3.29
C ALA A 73 25.06 7.93 -2.62
N VAL A 74 24.61 9.18 -2.77
CA VAL A 74 25.23 10.35 -2.12
C VAL A 74 25.18 10.31 -0.58
N LEU A 75 24.30 9.49 -0.01
CA LEU A 75 24.17 9.32 1.43
C LEU A 75 25.27 8.42 2.01
N ASP A 76 25.99 7.66 1.17
CA ASP A 76 27.09 6.76 1.54
C ASP A 76 26.74 5.77 2.66
N ILE A 77 25.55 5.16 2.55
CA ILE A 77 25.01 4.21 3.53
C ILE A 77 24.31 3.03 2.86
N PRO A 78 24.09 1.91 3.59
CA PRO A 78 23.36 0.77 3.05
C PRO A 78 21.94 1.13 2.58
N ILE A 79 21.66 0.81 1.32
CA ILE A 79 20.33 0.93 0.70
C ILE A 79 19.78 -0.47 0.47
N ILE A 80 18.60 -0.75 1.02
CA ILE A 80 17.96 -2.06 0.97
C ILE A 80 16.64 -1.94 0.24
N PHE A 81 16.59 -2.49 -0.98
CA PHE A 81 15.34 -2.69 -1.71
C PHE A 81 14.63 -3.93 -1.20
N ALA A 82 13.39 -3.77 -0.74
CA ALA A 82 12.55 -4.88 -0.35
C ALA A 82 12.18 -5.73 -1.57
N LYS A 83 12.10 -7.04 -1.36
CA LYS A 83 11.73 -8.02 -2.39
C LYS A 83 10.75 -9.01 -1.78
N VAL A 84 9.90 -9.57 -2.62
CA VAL A 84 9.03 -10.68 -2.23
C VAL A 84 9.86 -11.96 -2.22
N HIS A 85 9.70 -12.77 -1.18
CA HIS A 85 10.32 -14.07 -1.03
C HIS A 85 9.25 -15.15 -0.99
N ALA A 86 9.62 -16.39 -1.31
CA ALA A 86 8.73 -17.54 -1.10
C ALA A 86 8.38 -17.71 0.38
N GLU A 87 9.37 -17.48 1.25
CA GLU A 87 9.21 -17.40 2.69
C GLU A 87 10.08 -16.26 3.25
N TYR A 88 9.55 -15.49 4.20
CA TYR A 88 10.32 -14.48 4.92
C TYR A 88 9.88 -14.39 6.38
N ALA A 89 10.82 -14.61 7.31
CA ALA A 89 10.53 -14.60 8.76
C ALA A 89 9.34 -15.49 9.14
N GLY A 90 9.25 -16.67 8.53
CA GLY A 90 8.17 -17.64 8.73
C GLY A 90 6.88 -17.34 7.95
N LEU A 91 6.71 -16.14 7.37
CA LEU A 91 5.59 -15.84 6.48
C LEU A 91 5.79 -16.49 5.11
N GLN A 92 4.88 -17.37 4.73
CA GLN A 92 4.86 -18.03 3.42
C GLN A 92 4.04 -17.22 2.41
N CYS A 93 4.55 -17.09 1.19
CA CYS A 93 3.88 -16.40 0.09
C CYS A 93 2.90 -17.33 -0.64
N GLY A 94 1.64 -16.91 -0.77
CA GLY A 94 0.59 -17.67 -1.47
C GLY A 94 0.55 -17.50 -2.98
N TYR A 95 1.49 -16.80 -3.60
CA TYR A 95 1.60 -16.73 -5.07
C TYR A 95 2.40 -17.92 -5.58
N ASP A 96 1.93 -18.57 -6.65
CA ASP A 96 2.66 -19.64 -7.35
C ASP A 96 4.07 -19.20 -7.76
N VAL A 97 4.19 -17.93 -8.18
CA VAL A 97 5.46 -17.28 -8.50
C VAL A 97 5.60 -16.04 -7.59
N PRO A 98 6.35 -16.14 -6.48
CA PRO A 98 6.43 -15.06 -5.49
C PRO A 98 6.85 -13.70 -6.07
N SER A 99 7.70 -13.68 -7.09
CA SER A 99 8.15 -12.44 -7.74
C SER A 99 7.05 -11.69 -8.50
N GLN A 100 5.88 -12.29 -8.71
CA GLN A 100 4.72 -11.63 -9.33
C GLN A 100 3.82 -10.91 -8.32
N LEU A 101 4.01 -11.14 -7.02
CA LEU A 101 3.30 -10.39 -5.99
C LEU A 101 3.90 -8.97 -5.89
N GLY A 102 3.04 -7.96 -5.83
CA GLY A 102 3.46 -6.58 -5.58
C GLY A 102 4.15 -6.44 -4.23
N ILE A 103 5.30 -5.76 -4.20
CA ILE A 103 6.07 -5.58 -2.96
C ILE A 103 5.29 -4.78 -1.91
N ASP A 104 4.44 -3.86 -2.34
CA ASP A 104 3.54 -3.08 -1.49
C ASP A 104 2.55 -3.99 -0.73
N ARG A 105 1.90 -4.92 -1.44
CA ARG A 105 0.99 -5.91 -0.85
C ARG A 105 1.73 -6.85 0.10
N TRP A 106 2.89 -7.35 -0.32
CA TRP A 106 3.71 -8.22 0.52
C TRP A 106 4.10 -7.56 1.86
N LEU A 107 4.54 -6.30 1.81
CA LEU A 107 4.94 -5.56 3.01
C LEU A 107 3.75 -5.26 3.93
N GLN A 108 2.57 -4.98 3.37
CA GLN A 108 1.35 -4.81 4.17
C GLN A 108 0.95 -6.09 4.90
N VAL A 109 1.05 -7.25 4.23
CA VAL A 109 0.83 -8.56 4.87
C VAL A 109 1.88 -8.83 5.95
N LEU A 110 3.17 -8.61 5.65
CA LEU A 110 4.26 -8.80 6.60
C LEU A 110 4.14 -7.90 7.85
N ALA A 111 3.48 -6.75 7.73
CA ALA A 111 3.24 -5.85 8.86
C ALA A 111 2.24 -6.40 9.89
N VAL A 112 1.32 -7.29 9.48
CA VAL A 112 0.21 -7.77 10.34
C VAL A 112 0.26 -9.25 10.64
N ALA A 113 0.86 -10.06 9.76
CA ALA A 113 0.88 -11.51 9.87
C ALA A 113 1.50 -11.95 11.21
N LYS A 114 0.79 -12.82 11.92
CA LYS A 114 1.24 -13.39 13.19
C LYS A 114 0.56 -14.73 13.45
N PRO A 115 1.22 -15.65 14.19
CA PRO A 115 0.64 -16.95 14.49
C PRO A 115 -0.75 -16.86 15.11
N ASN A 116 -1.63 -17.79 14.75
CA ASN A 116 -3.00 -17.94 15.29
C ASN A 116 -3.98 -16.79 15.03
N GLU A 117 -3.63 -15.81 14.19
CA GLU A 117 -4.56 -14.76 13.78
C GLU A 117 -4.71 -14.72 12.25
N SER A 118 -5.87 -14.28 11.79
CA SER A 118 -6.18 -14.19 10.36
C SER A 118 -6.62 -12.79 10.00
N PHE A 119 -6.12 -12.28 8.87
CA PHE A 119 -6.31 -10.90 8.45
C PHE A 119 -6.85 -10.81 7.03
N CYS A 120 -7.77 -9.88 6.83
CA CYS A 120 -8.12 -9.36 5.51
C CYS A 120 -7.53 -7.95 5.44
N VAL A 121 -6.51 -7.76 4.61
CA VAL A 121 -5.80 -6.50 4.47
C VAL A 121 -6.26 -5.82 3.20
N ILE A 122 -6.83 -4.63 3.31
CA ILE A 122 -7.35 -3.88 2.17
C ILE A 122 -6.54 -2.60 1.98
N GLY A 123 -5.89 -2.50 0.82
CA GLY A 123 -5.18 -1.31 0.38
C GLY A 123 -6.08 -0.43 -0.47
N CYS A 124 -6.49 0.73 0.05
CA CYS A 124 -7.29 1.74 -0.64
C CYS A 124 -6.37 2.79 -1.33
N GLY A 125 -5.61 2.34 -2.32
CA GLY A 125 -4.61 3.14 -3.05
C GLY A 125 -5.00 3.45 -4.49
N THR A 126 -4.01 3.52 -5.39
CA THR A 126 -4.22 3.68 -6.83
C THR A 126 -5.07 2.54 -7.41
N ALA A 127 -4.92 1.34 -6.87
CA ALA A 127 -5.88 0.24 -7.00
C ALA A 127 -6.44 -0.10 -5.61
N LEU A 128 -7.58 -0.79 -5.58
CA LEU A 128 -8.04 -1.46 -4.38
C LEU A 128 -7.42 -2.86 -4.34
N THR A 129 -6.61 -3.16 -3.34
CA THR A 129 -6.05 -4.51 -3.14
C THR A 129 -6.70 -5.16 -1.94
N ILE A 130 -6.86 -6.48 -1.97
CA ILE A 130 -7.37 -7.27 -0.85
C ILE A 130 -6.46 -8.48 -0.70
N ASP A 131 -5.79 -8.64 0.43
CA ASP A 131 -4.90 -9.76 0.73
C ASP A 131 -5.43 -10.54 1.93
N LEU A 132 -5.48 -11.86 1.80
CA LEU A 132 -5.96 -12.75 2.85
C LEU A 132 -4.80 -13.47 3.53
N VAL A 133 -4.83 -13.52 4.85
CA VAL A 133 -3.76 -14.09 5.67
C VAL A 133 -4.38 -15.01 6.72
N GLU A 134 -3.77 -16.16 6.93
CA GLU A 134 -4.09 -17.09 8.01
C GLU A 134 -2.81 -17.53 8.72
N GLY A 135 -2.64 -17.09 9.96
CA GLY A 135 -1.39 -17.24 10.70
C GLY A 135 -0.23 -16.54 9.99
N LEU A 136 0.78 -17.34 9.61
CA LEU A 136 1.94 -16.92 8.83
C LEU A 136 1.86 -17.43 7.37
N GLN A 137 0.66 -17.59 6.83
CA GLN A 137 0.44 -17.89 5.41
C GLN A 137 -0.31 -16.74 4.75
N HIS A 138 0.27 -16.16 3.71
CA HIS A 138 -0.47 -15.34 2.74
C HIS A 138 -1.26 -16.29 1.83
N LEU A 139 -2.57 -16.16 1.76
CA LEU A 139 -3.45 -17.03 0.97
C LEU A 139 -3.66 -16.54 -0.48
N GLY A 140 -3.04 -15.41 -0.84
CA GLY A 140 -3.33 -14.69 -2.07
C GLY A 140 -4.34 -13.57 -1.84
N GLY A 141 -4.85 -13.02 -2.93
CA GLY A 141 -5.69 -11.84 -2.86
C GLY A 141 -6.21 -11.35 -4.21
N TYR A 142 -6.80 -10.17 -4.20
CA TYR A 142 -7.50 -9.56 -5.32
C TYR A 142 -6.95 -8.16 -5.61
N ILE A 143 -6.99 -7.77 -6.87
CA ILE A 143 -6.71 -6.40 -7.32
C ILE A 143 -7.93 -5.93 -8.09
N LEU A 144 -8.52 -4.82 -7.65
CA LEU A 144 -9.68 -4.20 -8.26
C LEU A 144 -9.36 -2.74 -8.64
N PRO A 145 -9.96 -2.19 -9.70
CA PRO A 145 -9.94 -0.75 -9.91
C PRO A 145 -10.56 -0.05 -8.71
N ASN A 146 -9.92 1.00 -8.21
CA ASN A 146 -10.47 1.79 -7.10
C ASN A 146 -11.70 2.60 -7.55
N LEU A 147 -12.30 3.34 -6.61
CA LEU A 147 -13.49 4.18 -6.84
C LEU A 147 -13.34 5.09 -8.08
N TYR A 148 -12.19 5.77 -8.15
CA TYR A 148 -11.91 6.76 -9.19
C TYR A 148 -11.62 6.12 -10.54
N LEU A 149 -10.82 5.04 -10.59
CA LEU A 149 -10.55 4.30 -11.83
C LEU A 149 -11.81 3.71 -12.43
N GLN A 150 -12.75 3.20 -11.61
CA GLN A 150 -14.03 2.71 -12.12
C GLN A 150 -14.86 3.82 -12.73
N ARG A 151 -14.94 4.97 -12.06
CA ARG A 151 -15.65 6.15 -12.57
C ARG A 151 -15.02 6.66 -13.86
N ASP A 152 -13.71 6.82 -13.89
CA ASP A 152 -12.97 7.34 -15.03
C ASP A 152 -13.10 6.40 -16.25
N SER A 153 -13.12 5.08 -16.02
CA SER A 153 -13.41 4.09 -17.07
C SER A 153 -14.79 4.28 -17.70
N LEU A 154 -15.83 4.56 -16.89
CA LEU A 154 -17.18 4.83 -17.41
C LEU A 154 -17.25 6.13 -18.22
N ILE A 155 -16.57 7.19 -17.75
CA ILE A 155 -16.48 8.48 -18.47
C ILE A 155 -15.79 8.28 -19.82
N GLN A 156 -14.67 7.55 -19.86
CA GLN A 156 -13.89 7.35 -21.08
C GLN A 156 -14.63 6.52 -22.13
N ASN A 157 -15.38 5.51 -21.70
CA ASN A 157 -15.94 4.49 -22.61
C ASN A 157 -17.44 4.68 -22.93
N THR A 158 -18.12 5.65 -22.32
CA THR A 158 -19.57 5.84 -22.54
C THR A 158 -19.89 7.23 -23.05
N LYS A 159 -20.37 7.32 -24.31
CA LYS A 159 -20.81 8.59 -24.89
C LYS A 159 -21.98 9.16 -24.09
N GLY A 160 -21.79 10.38 -23.57
CA GLY A 160 -22.85 11.15 -22.89
C GLY A 160 -22.83 11.05 -21.36
N ILE A 161 -21.99 10.21 -20.77
CA ILE A 161 -21.80 10.20 -19.31
C ILE A 161 -20.78 11.28 -18.94
N LYS A 162 -21.23 12.30 -18.22
CA LYS A 162 -20.37 13.30 -17.56
C LYS A 162 -20.58 13.17 -16.06
N ILE A 163 -19.56 12.68 -15.37
CA ILE A 163 -19.63 12.49 -13.91
C ILE A 163 -18.69 13.50 -13.26
N PRO A 164 -19.21 14.42 -12.44
CA PRO A 164 -18.36 15.34 -11.69
C PRO A 164 -17.59 14.59 -10.61
N ASP A 165 -16.52 15.22 -10.10
CA ASP A 165 -15.94 14.82 -8.82
C ASP A 165 -16.96 15.10 -7.71
N SER A 166 -17.63 14.05 -7.25
CA SER A 166 -18.50 14.09 -6.07
C SER A 166 -18.14 12.99 -5.09
N ALA A 167 -18.66 13.08 -3.87
CA ALA A 167 -18.39 12.11 -2.81
C ALA A 167 -18.98 10.74 -3.16
N PHE A 168 -18.28 9.68 -2.75
CA PHE A 168 -18.81 8.33 -2.64
C PHE A 168 -19.32 8.13 -1.21
N ASP A 169 -20.61 8.39 -0.97
CA ASP A 169 -21.15 8.51 0.39
C ASP A 169 -22.45 7.73 0.64
N ASN A 170 -22.94 6.97 -0.34
CA ASN A 170 -24.23 6.30 -0.25
C ASN A 170 -24.27 4.98 -1.04
N LEU A 171 -25.03 4.01 -0.52
CA LEU A 171 -25.26 2.69 -1.10
C LEU A 171 -26.69 2.50 -1.62
N LYS A 172 -27.58 3.48 -1.43
CA LYS A 172 -28.97 3.41 -1.89
C LYS A 172 -29.04 3.50 -3.43
N PRO A 173 -30.10 2.99 -4.06
CA PRO A 173 -30.33 3.20 -5.49
C PRO A 173 -30.25 4.69 -5.87
N GLY A 174 -29.45 5.01 -6.88
CA GLY A 174 -29.34 6.38 -7.38
C GLY A 174 -30.57 6.82 -8.17
N HIS A 175 -30.96 8.08 -8.04
CA HIS A 175 -32.12 8.65 -8.75
C HIS A 175 -31.75 9.53 -9.95
N ASN A 176 -30.46 9.63 -10.24
CA ASN A 176 -29.91 10.28 -11.42
C ASN A 176 -28.65 9.53 -11.87
N THR A 177 -28.11 9.83 -13.05
CA THR A 177 -26.95 9.13 -13.62
C THR A 177 -25.70 9.23 -12.75
N VAL A 178 -25.44 10.39 -12.13
CA VAL A 178 -24.27 10.59 -11.26
C VAL A 178 -24.37 9.70 -10.03
N ASP A 179 -25.50 9.73 -9.33
CA ASP A 179 -25.76 8.88 -8.18
C ASP A 179 -25.71 7.40 -8.55
N ALA A 180 -26.35 7.01 -9.65
CA ALA A 180 -26.40 5.62 -10.10
C ALA A 180 -24.99 5.05 -10.33
N VAL A 181 -24.08 5.86 -10.87
CA VAL A 181 -22.69 5.45 -11.06
C VAL A 181 -21.93 5.44 -9.72
N HIS A 182 -21.95 6.52 -8.94
CA HIS A 182 -21.16 6.57 -7.69
C HIS A 182 -21.64 5.54 -6.66
N HIS A 183 -22.95 5.42 -6.47
CA HIS A 183 -23.51 4.43 -5.55
C HIS A 183 -23.29 3.02 -6.08
N GLY A 184 -23.40 2.78 -7.39
CA GLY A 184 -23.13 1.48 -8.00
C GLY A 184 -21.69 1.01 -7.82
N ILE A 185 -20.72 1.90 -8.06
CA ILE A 185 -19.29 1.64 -7.86
C ILE A 185 -19.01 1.31 -6.39
N LEU A 186 -19.47 2.16 -5.46
CA LEU A 186 -19.23 1.96 -4.04
C LEU A 186 -19.91 0.68 -3.55
N LEU A 187 -21.16 0.44 -3.94
CA LEU A 187 -21.90 -0.79 -3.63
C LEU A 187 -21.16 -2.03 -4.13
N GLY A 188 -20.63 -2.02 -5.35
CA GLY A 188 -19.87 -3.14 -5.90
C GLY A 188 -18.62 -3.47 -5.08
N LEU A 189 -17.84 -2.46 -4.70
CA LEU A 189 -16.63 -2.66 -3.89
C LEU A 189 -16.95 -3.11 -2.47
N ILE A 190 -17.93 -2.49 -1.80
CA ILE A 190 -18.36 -2.89 -0.45
C ILE A 190 -18.90 -4.32 -0.46
N SER A 191 -19.77 -4.65 -1.43
CA SER A 191 -20.34 -6.00 -1.54
C SER A 191 -19.27 -7.06 -1.82
N THR A 192 -18.23 -6.73 -2.57
CA THR A 192 -17.08 -7.63 -2.80
C THR A 192 -16.38 -7.94 -1.48
N ILE A 193 -16.11 -6.92 -0.68
CA ILE A 193 -15.46 -7.07 0.63
C ILE A 193 -16.35 -7.85 1.59
N ASP A 194 -17.64 -7.52 1.65
CA ASP A 194 -18.63 -8.24 2.45
C ASP A 194 -18.68 -9.73 2.08
N GLN A 195 -18.69 -10.05 0.78
CA GLN A 195 -18.72 -11.44 0.33
C GLN A 195 -17.46 -12.19 0.76
N ILE A 196 -16.27 -11.59 0.65
CA ILE A 196 -15.02 -12.20 1.09
C ILE A 196 -15.05 -12.44 2.61
N MET A 197 -15.42 -11.42 3.38
CA MET A 197 -15.46 -11.46 4.85
C MET A 197 -16.53 -12.41 5.38
N HIS A 198 -17.64 -12.56 4.67
CA HIS A 198 -18.69 -13.51 5.02
C HIS A 198 -18.22 -14.97 4.88
N HIS A 199 -17.52 -15.30 3.78
CA HIS A 199 -17.01 -16.66 3.55
C HIS A 199 -15.77 -16.97 4.39
N SER A 200 -14.99 -15.97 4.75
CA SER A 200 -13.76 -16.13 5.50
C SER A 200 -13.61 -15.02 6.54
N PRO A 201 -14.32 -15.11 7.69
CA PRO A 201 -14.26 -14.10 8.74
C PRO A 201 -12.83 -13.92 9.28
N LYS A 202 -12.34 -12.69 9.29
CA LYS A 202 -10.97 -12.31 9.64
C LYS A 202 -10.94 -10.95 10.31
N HIS A 203 -9.81 -10.58 10.91
CA HIS A 203 -9.58 -9.20 11.34
C HIS A 203 -9.40 -8.30 10.11
N LEU A 204 -10.25 -7.27 9.98
CA LEU A 204 -10.22 -6.37 8.83
C LEU A 204 -9.25 -5.21 9.08
N ILE A 205 -8.22 -5.11 8.25
CA ILE A 205 -7.26 -4.01 8.25
C ILE A 205 -7.46 -3.17 7.00
N LEU A 206 -7.61 -1.85 7.15
CA LEU A 206 -7.73 -0.92 6.04
C LEU A 206 -6.52 0.03 6.03
N THR A 207 -5.93 0.27 4.86
CA THR A 207 -4.86 1.25 4.67
C THR A 207 -5.08 2.06 3.40
N GLY A 208 -4.30 3.12 3.17
CA GLY A 208 -4.45 3.99 2.00
C GLY A 208 -5.42 5.16 2.21
N GLY A 209 -5.56 5.98 1.16
CA GLY A 209 -6.22 7.29 1.23
C GLY A 209 -7.73 7.19 1.52
N ASP A 210 -8.39 6.20 0.93
CA ASP A 210 -9.85 6.04 1.06
C ASP A 210 -10.24 5.08 2.20
N ALA A 211 -9.30 4.63 3.03
CA ALA A 211 -9.57 3.68 4.12
C ALA A 211 -10.70 4.14 5.06
N ASN A 212 -10.71 5.43 5.41
CA ASN A 212 -11.77 6.03 6.24
C ASN A 212 -13.15 6.02 5.55
N LEU A 213 -13.19 6.11 4.23
CA LEU A 213 -14.44 6.03 3.48
C LEU A 213 -15.01 4.61 3.57
N PHE A 214 -14.19 3.60 3.26
CA PHE A 214 -14.57 2.20 3.36
C PHE A 214 -14.97 1.80 4.79
N ALA A 215 -14.26 2.29 5.81
CA ALA A 215 -14.55 2.00 7.21
C ALA A 215 -15.97 2.39 7.63
N LYS A 216 -16.54 3.47 7.06
CA LYS A 216 -17.91 3.92 7.35
C LYS A 216 -18.96 2.89 6.94
N PHE A 217 -18.72 2.16 5.86
CA PHE A 217 -19.66 1.17 5.31
C PHE A 217 -19.38 -0.26 5.79
N LEU A 218 -18.18 -0.51 6.33
CA LEU A 218 -17.72 -1.80 6.84
C LEU A 218 -17.69 -1.84 8.38
N GLY A 219 -18.36 -0.90 9.06
CA GLY A 219 -18.26 -0.73 10.51
C GLY A 219 -18.66 -1.96 11.32
N HIS A 220 -19.52 -2.83 10.79
CA HIS A 220 -19.90 -4.10 11.43
C HIS A 220 -18.75 -5.09 11.58
N TYR A 221 -17.69 -4.99 10.77
CA TYR A 221 -16.46 -5.77 10.92
C TYR A 221 -15.42 -5.14 11.85
N GLN A 222 -15.72 -3.96 12.42
CA GLN A 222 -14.81 -3.22 13.31
C GLN A 222 -13.40 -3.04 12.68
N PRO A 223 -13.31 -2.43 11.48
CA PRO A 223 -12.05 -2.31 10.76
C PRO A 223 -11.02 -1.50 11.55
N GLN A 224 -9.78 -2.00 11.56
CA GLN A 224 -8.62 -1.25 12.06
C GLN A 224 -7.99 -0.48 10.91
N ILE A 225 -7.90 0.84 11.03
CA ILE A 225 -7.27 1.69 10.02
C ILE A 225 -5.80 1.88 10.36
N GLU A 226 -4.93 1.51 9.43
CA GLU A 226 -3.47 1.57 9.55
C GLU A 226 -2.87 2.42 8.41
N PRO A 227 -2.81 3.76 8.54
CA PRO A 227 -2.46 4.66 7.44
C PRO A 227 -1.08 4.41 6.81
N ASP A 228 -0.13 3.98 7.63
CA ASP A 228 1.27 3.76 7.25
C ASP A 228 1.68 2.28 7.26
N LEU A 229 0.71 1.38 7.04
CA LEU A 229 0.91 -0.07 7.16
C LEU A 229 2.10 -0.58 6.34
N LEU A 230 2.23 -0.08 5.11
CA LEU A 230 3.33 -0.44 4.21
C LEU A 230 4.69 -0.01 4.80
N LEU A 231 4.82 1.21 5.33
CA LEU A 231 6.07 1.68 5.93
C LEU A 231 6.41 0.92 7.22
N LYS A 232 5.40 0.51 8.00
CA LYS A 232 5.58 -0.42 9.13
C LYS A 232 6.15 -1.76 8.65
N GLY A 233 5.58 -2.32 7.58
CA GLY A 233 6.04 -3.55 6.95
C GLY A 233 7.48 -3.44 6.41
N LEU A 234 7.81 -2.33 5.76
CA LEU A 234 9.15 -2.07 5.23
C LEU A 234 10.20 -1.97 6.35
N LYS A 235 9.88 -1.24 7.43
CA LYS A 235 10.74 -1.17 8.61
C LYS A 235 10.99 -2.57 9.18
N HIS A 236 9.91 -3.36 9.37
CA HIS A 236 9.99 -4.71 9.88
C HIS A 236 10.85 -5.62 8.96
N TYR A 237 10.62 -5.56 7.65
CA TYR A 237 11.40 -6.27 6.65
C TYR A 237 12.90 -6.02 6.81
N VAL A 238 13.31 -4.75 6.85
CA VAL A 238 14.73 -4.39 6.94
C VAL A 238 15.34 -4.77 8.29
N GLN A 239 14.59 -4.64 9.39
CA GLN A 239 15.05 -5.05 10.72
C GLN A 239 15.34 -6.56 10.76
N LEU A 240 14.45 -7.40 10.23
CA LEU A 240 14.61 -8.85 10.16
C LEU A 240 15.80 -9.28 9.28
N SER A 241 16.00 -8.62 8.14
CA SER A 241 17.12 -8.92 7.22
C SER A 241 18.48 -8.70 7.90
N SER A 242 18.57 -7.66 8.74
CA SER A 242 19.79 -7.37 9.49
C SER A 242 20.10 -8.39 10.59
N THR A 243 19.09 -9.13 11.07
CA THR A 243 19.25 -10.23 12.03
C THR A 243 19.64 -11.53 11.33
N LEU A 244 19.00 -11.85 10.20
CA LEU A 244 19.29 -13.05 9.41
C LEU A 244 20.71 -13.04 8.82
N SER A 245 21.23 -11.87 8.44
CA SER A 245 22.61 -11.73 7.93
C SER A 245 23.70 -11.87 9.02
N ARG A 246 23.33 -12.00 10.29
CA ARG A 246 24.25 -12.15 11.44
C ARG A 246 24.30 -13.57 12.00
N LEU A 247 23.45 -14.47 11.49
CA LEU A 247 23.44 -15.91 11.78
C LEU A 247 24.18 -16.65 10.68
#